data_AF-A0A4Q7N324-F1
#
_entry.id   AF-A0A4Q7N324-F1
#
_cell.length_a   1.000
_cell.length_b   1.000
_cell.length_c   1.000
_cell.angle_alpha   90.00
_cell.angle_beta   90.00
_cell.angle_gamma   90.00
#
_symmetry.space_group_name_H-M   'P 1'
#
loop_
_entity.id
_entity.type
_entity.pdbx_description
1 polymer ?
#
loop_
_entity_poly.entity_id
_entity_poly.type
_entity_poly.pdbx_seq_one_letter_code
_entity_poly.pdbx_strand_id
1 'polypeptide(L)'
;MKRSFSFLLLIMGICFIACSCSKDKEDGNYGNHPRTAVPDDLVGYWLAGSTSIGNFWGYDGSYQGAAFELANGYMLFSDGRAREYFYYTNTSYGCRSQVLGYKEGSVEIDVANKTFRFYPNSGNYRNYSSCNSTGNGKTKTYGKDELYPKVKTSYDGVEFRKENGKIKSWHIHFDDGSSLDFEKTQEPKK
;
A
#
# COMPACT_ATOMS: atom_id res chain seq x y z
N MET A 1 23.52 -32.09 -65.82
CA MET A 1 22.90 -33.33 -65.28
C MET A 1 22.55 -33.08 -63.82
N LYS A 2 21.25 -33.01 -63.50
CA LYS A 2 20.52 -33.91 -62.56
C LYS A 2 21.08 -33.89 -61.13
N ARG A 3 20.48 -33.15 -60.19
CA ARG A 3 19.26 -33.43 -59.38
C ARG A 3 19.57 -34.17 -58.06
N SER A 4 19.25 -33.48 -56.95
CA SER A 4 18.50 -33.98 -55.77
C SER A 4 19.26 -34.88 -54.77
N PHE A 5 18.98 -34.96 -53.45
CA PHE A 5 17.94 -34.41 -52.56
C PHE A 5 18.38 -34.66 -51.08
N SER A 6 18.15 -33.69 -50.19
CA SER A 6 17.54 -33.78 -48.84
C SER A 6 17.99 -34.72 -47.69
N PHE A 7 18.12 -34.05 -46.53
CA PHE A 7 17.48 -34.32 -45.20
C PHE A 7 18.10 -35.29 -44.18
N LEU A 8 18.58 -34.73 -43.05
CA LEU A 8 18.22 -34.96 -41.62
C LEU A 8 19.25 -34.17 -40.76
N LEU A 9 19.00 -33.03 -40.10
CA LEU A 9 18.05 -32.69 -39.02
C LEU A 9 18.32 -33.46 -37.71
N LEU A 10 19.16 -32.90 -36.83
CA LEU A 10 18.95 -33.00 -35.39
C LEU A 10 19.45 -31.74 -34.66
N ILE A 11 18.46 -31.05 -34.12
CA ILE A 11 18.44 -29.83 -33.31
C ILE A 11 19.15 -30.06 -31.97
N MET A 12 20.06 -29.17 -31.58
CA MET A 12 20.46 -29.00 -30.17
C MET A 12 20.54 -27.51 -29.85
N GLY A 13 19.36 -26.90 -29.74
CA GLY A 13 19.17 -25.58 -29.16
C GLY A 13 19.26 -25.69 -27.64
N ILE A 14 20.36 -25.19 -27.08
CA ILE A 14 20.52 -25.05 -25.63
C ILE A 14 19.68 -23.85 -25.18
N CYS A 15 18.76 -24.17 -24.27
CA CYS A 15 17.75 -23.32 -23.68
C CYS A 15 18.26 -21.94 -23.24
N PHE A 16 17.56 -20.91 -23.73
CA PHE A 16 17.35 -19.66 -23.02
C PHE A 16 16.81 -19.96 -21.63
N ILE A 17 17.63 -19.79 -20.59
CA ILE A 17 17.14 -19.62 -19.22
C ILE A 17 16.59 -18.20 -19.15
N ALA A 18 15.33 -18.05 -19.58
CA ALA A 18 14.54 -16.90 -19.16
C ALA A 18 14.36 -17.02 -17.64
N CYS A 19 15.06 -16.16 -16.89
CA CYS A 19 14.66 -15.80 -15.54
C CYS A 19 13.26 -15.19 -15.62
N SER A 20 12.23 -16.04 -15.61
CA SER A 20 10.88 -15.63 -15.31
C SER A 20 10.87 -15.31 -13.81
N CYS A 21 11.15 -14.06 -13.46
CA CYS A 21 10.71 -13.49 -12.19
C CYS A 21 9.19 -13.60 -12.17
N SER A 22 8.67 -14.70 -11.66
CA SER A 22 7.30 -14.75 -11.17
C SER A 22 7.22 -13.73 -10.04
N LYS A 23 6.74 -12.53 -10.35
CA LYS A 23 6.24 -11.60 -9.33
C LYS A 23 5.17 -12.39 -8.58
N ASP A 24 5.48 -12.78 -7.36
CA ASP A 24 4.53 -13.36 -6.43
C ASP A 24 3.26 -12.52 -6.50
N LYS A 25 2.17 -13.13 -6.95
CA LYS A 25 0.87 -12.48 -6.89
C LYS A 25 0.58 -12.37 -5.39
N GLU A 26 0.80 -11.20 -4.81
CA GLU A 26 0.34 -10.96 -3.45
C GLU A 26 -1.14 -11.28 -3.38
N ASP A 27 -1.47 -12.29 -2.55
CA ASP A 27 -2.82 -12.68 -2.22
C ASP A 27 -3.54 -11.49 -1.55
N GLY A 28 -4.74 -11.15 -2.05
CA GLY A 28 -5.55 -10.05 -1.55
C GLY A 28 -6.80 -9.80 -2.42
N ASN A 29 -7.81 -9.16 -1.85
CA ASN A 29 -9.05 -8.81 -2.54
C ASN A 29 -9.10 -7.31 -2.85
N TYR A 30 -8.48 -6.94 -3.96
CA TYR A 30 -8.33 -5.55 -4.41
C TYR A 30 -9.53 -5.04 -5.22
N GLY A 31 -10.48 -5.90 -5.56
CA GLY A 31 -11.65 -5.54 -6.38
C GLY A 31 -11.31 -5.17 -7.82
N ASN A 32 -12.30 -4.65 -8.54
CA ASN A 32 -12.18 -4.16 -9.92
C ASN A 32 -12.67 -2.72 -10.05
N HIS A 33 -12.12 -1.83 -9.22
CA HIS A 33 -12.40 -0.39 -9.24
C HIS A 33 -11.46 0.37 -10.19
N PRO A 34 -11.75 1.64 -10.52
CA PRO A 34 -10.89 2.46 -11.37
C PRO A 34 -9.43 2.45 -10.91
N ARG A 35 -8.51 2.38 -11.88
CA ARG A 35 -7.07 2.31 -11.60
C ARG A 35 -6.24 2.79 -12.78
N THR A 36 -5.06 3.35 -12.49
CA THR A 36 -4.02 3.62 -13.47
C THR A 36 -2.80 2.74 -13.22
N ALA A 37 -1.96 2.56 -14.24
CA ALA A 37 -0.64 1.96 -14.03
C ALA A 37 0.19 2.89 -13.13
N VAL A 38 0.85 2.31 -12.11
CA VAL A 38 1.69 3.07 -11.19
C VAL A 38 3.08 3.24 -11.81
N PRO A 39 3.62 4.48 -11.90
CA PRO A 39 4.99 4.70 -12.35
C PRO A 39 6.01 3.83 -11.59
N ASP A 40 7.00 3.28 -12.28
CA ASP A 40 7.94 2.31 -11.70
C ASP A 40 8.67 2.85 -10.45
N ASP A 41 8.95 4.15 -10.39
CA ASP A 41 9.59 4.79 -9.24
C ASP A 41 8.64 5.01 -8.05
N LEU A 42 7.32 4.96 -8.26
CA LEU A 42 6.29 4.97 -7.22
C LEU A 42 5.93 3.58 -6.69
N VAL A 43 6.26 2.50 -7.41
CA VAL A 43 6.01 1.13 -6.92
C VAL A 43 6.78 0.87 -5.62
N GLY A 44 6.11 0.25 -4.65
CA GLY A 44 6.68 -0.12 -3.35
C GLY A 44 5.93 0.48 -2.17
N TYR A 45 6.60 0.50 -1.01
CA TYR A 45 6.01 0.97 0.23
C TYR A 45 6.33 2.45 0.49
N TRP A 46 5.32 3.14 1.02
CA TRP A 46 5.34 4.55 1.38
C TRP A 46 4.76 4.70 2.77
N LEU A 47 5.39 5.52 3.60
CA LEU A 47 4.98 5.78 4.97
C LEU A 47 4.96 7.28 5.22
N ALA A 48 3.87 7.75 5.82
CA ALA A 48 3.75 9.08 6.39
C ALA A 48 3.38 8.97 7.85
N GLY A 49 4.03 9.78 8.70
CA GLY A 49 3.76 9.82 10.14
C GLY A 49 4.91 9.33 11.02
N SER A 50 4.64 9.26 12.31
CA SER A 50 5.67 9.16 13.36
C SER A 50 5.97 7.74 13.86
N THR A 51 5.32 6.70 13.33
CA THR A 51 5.53 5.30 13.76
C THR A 51 5.78 4.36 12.58
N SER A 52 6.61 3.35 12.80
CA SER A 52 6.94 2.27 11.84
C SER A 52 5.76 1.31 11.68
N ILE A 53 5.30 1.05 10.45
CA ILE A 53 4.26 0.03 10.17
C ILE A 53 4.81 -1.39 10.36
N GLY A 54 6.14 -1.58 10.44
CA GLY A 54 6.77 -2.89 10.65
C GLY A 54 6.17 -3.75 11.78
N ASN A 55 5.66 -3.15 12.85
CA ASN A 55 5.06 -3.88 13.98
C ASN A 55 3.57 -4.24 13.78
N PHE A 56 2.98 -3.90 12.62
CA PHE A 56 1.54 -3.97 12.39
C PHE A 56 0.93 -5.35 12.62
N TRP A 57 1.60 -6.43 12.21
CA TRP A 57 1.08 -7.80 12.34
C TRP A 57 1.25 -8.37 13.74
N GLY A 58 2.39 -8.10 14.39
CA GLY A 58 2.73 -8.59 15.73
C GLY A 58 2.13 -7.77 16.88
N TYR A 59 1.48 -6.65 16.59
CA TYR A 59 0.96 -5.77 17.63
C TYR A 59 -0.05 -6.46 18.55
N ASP A 60 0.21 -6.40 19.86
CA ASP A 60 -0.57 -7.06 20.92
C ASP A 60 -1.32 -6.08 21.83
N GLY A 61 -1.18 -4.77 21.59
CA GLY A 61 -1.75 -3.72 22.44
C GLY A 61 -0.75 -3.08 23.41
N SER A 62 0.51 -3.51 23.42
CA SER A 62 1.58 -2.89 24.23
C SER A 62 1.86 -1.44 23.85
N TYR A 63 2.27 -0.61 24.80
CA TYR A 63 2.59 0.80 24.54
C TYR A 63 3.80 0.93 23.60
N GLN A 64 3.63 1.63 22.46
CA GLN A 64 4.69 1.80 21.44
C GLN A 64 5.28 3.21 21.36
N GLY A 65 4.80 4.17 22.16
CA GLY A 65 5.30 5.55 22.10
C GLY A 65 4.24 6.63 22.33
N ALA A 66 4.43 7.78 21.69
CA ALA A 66 3.80 9.06 22.02
C ALA A 66 2.24 9.02 22.10
N ALA A 67 1.66 10.01 22.76
CA ALA A 67 0.22 10.07 23.07
C ALA A 67 -0.70 10.21 21.83
N PHE A 68 -0.14 10.68 20.70
CA PHE A 68 -0.80 10.81 19.41
C PHE A 68 0.14 10.30 18.32
N GLU A 69 -0.19 9.14 17.77
CA GLU A 69 0.57 8.51 16.70
C GLU A 69 -0.40 8.27 15.55
N LEU A 70 -0.13 8.93 14.44
CA LEU A 70 -0.75 8.65 13.15
C LEU A 70 0.35 8.12 12.25
N ALA A 71 0.18 6.92 11.75
CA ALA A 71 0.93 6.42 10.62
C ALA A 71 -0.06 6.02 9.53
N ASN A 72 0.16 6.52 8.33
CA ASN A 72 -0.52 6.10 7.13
C ASN A 72 0.53 5.58 6.17
N GLY A 73 0.25 4.48 5.49
CA GLY A 73 1.16 3.94 4.50
C GLY A 73 0.44 3.33 3.33
N TYR A 74 1.13 3.29 2.20
CA TYR A 74 0.65 2.64 1.00
C TYR A 74 1.68 1.65 0.49
N MET A 75 1.25 0.44 0.16
CA MET A 75 1.94 -0.44 -0.77
C MET A 75 1.32 -0.26 -2.14
N LEU A 76 2.07 0.30 -3.08
CA LEU A 76 1.63 0.54 -4.45
C LEU A 76 2.18 -0.54 -5.38
N PHE A 77 1.29 -1.21 -6.11
CA PHE A 77 1.65 -2.22 -7.11
C PHE A 77 1.63 -1.61 -8.52
N SER A 78 2.48 -2.13 -9.41
CA SER A 78 2.61 -1.59 -10.78
C SER A 78 1.30 -1.58 -11.58
N ASP A 79 0.38 -2.50 -11.26
CA ASP A 79 -0.91 -2.68 -11.95
C ASP A 79 -2.05 -1.81 -11.38
N GLY A 80 -1.74 -0.87 -10.48
CA GLY A 80 -2.74 0.00 -9.87
C GLY A 80 -3.49 -0.64 -8.71
N ARG A 81 -3.14 -1.87 -8.29
CA ARG A 81 -3.55 -2.35 -6.96
C ARG A 81 -2.82 -1.54 -5.89
N ALA A 82 -3.44 -1.42 -4.72
CA ALA A 82 -2.80 -0.84 -3.56
C ALA A 82 -3.31 -1.44 -2.25
N ARG A 83 -2.46 -1.39 -1.23
CA ARG A 83 -2.85 -1.63 0.17
C ARG A 83 -2.55 -0.38 0.98
N GLU A 84 -3.57 0.21 1.58
CA GLU A 84 -3.46 1.26 2.57
C GLU A 84 -3.30 0.61 3.95
N TYR A 85 -2.39 1.12 4.75
CA TYR A 85 -2.19 0.76 6.14
C TYR A 85 -2.41 2.00 6.99
N PHE A 86 -3.02 1.84 8.14
CA PHE A 86 -3.13 2.92 9.10
C PHE A 86 -2.95 2.41 10.52
N TYR A 87 -2.40 3.29 11.34
CA TYR A 87 -2.31 3.15 12.78
C TYR A 87 -2.63 4.51 13.39
N TYR A 88 -3.64 4.53 14.25
CA TYR A 88 -4.10 5.71 14.96
C TYR A 88 -4.08 5.43 16.45
N THR A 89 -3.53 6.36 17.21
CA THR A 89 -3.60 6.34 18.67
C THR A 89 -4.16 7.65 19.21
N ASN A 90 -5.08 7.54 20.16
CA ASN A 90 -5.59 8.65 20.94
C ASN A 90 -5.47 8.34 22.43
N THR A 91 -5.06 9.33 23.23
CA THR A 91 -5.08 9.24 24.69
C THR A 91 -6.00 10.32 25.23
N SER A 92 -7.08 9.92 25.90
CA SER A 92 -8.06 10.84 26.48
C SER A 92 -8.49 10.35 27.86
N TYR A 93 -8.55 11.26 28.83
CA TYR A 93 -8.92 10.95 30.23
C TYR A 93 -8.14 9.76 30.85
N GLY A 94 -6.86 9.61 30.52
CA GLY A 94 -6.02 8.49 30.99
C GLY A 94 -6.28 7.16 30.25
N CYS A 95 -7.23 7.13 29.31
CA CYS A 95 -7.52 5.98 28.47
C CYS A 95 -6.81 6.12 27.12
N ARG A 96 -5.98 5.14 26.77
CA ARG A 96 -5.37 5.03 25.44
C ARG A 96 -6.24 4.14 24.58
N SER A 97 -6.59 4.63 23.40
CA SER A 97 -7.33 3.90 22.36
C SER A 97 -6.53 3.87 21.09
N GLN A 98 -6.45 2.72 20.45
CA GLN A 98 -5.67 2.50 19.25
C GLN A 98 -6.50 1.76 18.22
N VAL A 99 -6.37 2.17 16.98
CA VAL A 99 -6.97 1.52 15.84
C VAL A 99 -5.88 1.27 14.82
N LEU A 100 -5.78 0.04 14.36
CA LEU A 100 -4.89 -0.31 13.28
C LEU A 100 -5.58 -1.24 12.33
N GLY A 101 -5.39 -0.99 11.05
CA GLY A 101 -5.99 -1.77 9.99
C GLY A 101 -5.27 -1.58 8.67
N TYR A 102 -5.74 -2.33 7.70
CA TYR A 102 -5.36 -2.16 6.32
C TYR A 102 -6.59 -2.27 5.44
N LYS A 103 -6.55 -1.58 4.30
CA LYS A 103 -7.52 -1.68 3.22
C LYS A 103 -6.81 -2.08 1.95
N GLU A 104 -7.40 -3.00 1.21
CA GLU A 104 -6.95 -3.40 -0.13
C GLU A 104 -7.90 -2.82 -1.15
N GLY A 105 -7.36 -2.32 -2.25
CA GLY A 105 -8.14 -1.66 -3.28
C GLY A 105 -7.31 -1.33 -4.51
N SER A 106 -7.72 -0.29 -5.21
CA SER A 106 -6.98 0.23 -6.36
C SER A 106 -6.70 1.73 -6.25
N VAL A 107 -5.73 2.20 -7.02
CA VAL A 107 -5.33 3.60 -7.09
C VAL A 107 -5.40 4.14 -8.50
N GLU A 108 -5.79 5.41 -8.60
CA GLU A 108 -5.50 6.25 -9.77
C GLU A 108 -4.51 7.32 -9.33
N ILE A 109 -3.35 7.31 -9.97
CA ILE A 109 -2.28 8.27 -9.75
C ILE A 109 -2.02 8.99 -11.07
N ASP A 110 -2.08 10.32 -11.01
CA ASP A 110 -1.70 11.20 -12.11
C ASP A 110 -0.65 12.19 -11.61
N VAL A 111 0.61 11.92 -11.98
CA VAL A 111 1.75 12.75 -11.58
C VAL A 111 1.73 14.12 -12.25
N ALA A 112 1.22 14.21 -13.48
CA ALA A 112 1.19 15.47 -14.24
C ALA A 112 0.11 16.41 -13.69
N ASN A 113 -1.08 15.86 -13.41
CA ASN A 113 -2.21 16.60 -12.84
C ASN A 113 -2.18 16.65 -11.30
N LYS A 114 -1.16 16.07 -10.68
CA LYS A 114 -0.96 16.08 -9.21
C LYS A 114 -2.14 15.51 -8.43
N THR A 115 -2.66 14.36 -8.87
CA THR A 115 -3.80 13.70 -8.20
C THR A 115 -3.46 12.30 -7.71
N PHE A 116 -4.03 11.95 -6.57
CA PHE A 116 -4.05 10.60 -6.01
C PHE A 116 -5.46 10.25 -5.57
N ARG A 117 -5.94 9.07 -5.96
CA ARG A 117 -7.23 8.51 -5.55
C ARG A 117 -7.02 7.07 -5.10
N PHE A 118 -7.64 6.69 -3.98
CA PHE A 118 -7.67 5.31 -3.51
C PHE A 118 -9.10 4.83 -3.33
N TYR A 119 -9.37 3.64 -3.88
CA TYR A 119 -10.68 3.00 -3.93
C TYR A 119 -10.66 1.71 -3.09
N PRO A 120 -10.97 1.78 -1.78
CA PRO A 120 -10.90 0.62 -0.91
C PRO A 120 -11.98 -0.39 -1.25
N ASN A 121 -11.61 -1.66 -1.34
CA ASN A 121 -12.49 -2.77 -1.70
C ASN A 121 -12.70 -3.78 -0.57
N SER A 122 -11.66 -4.02 0.23
CA SER A 122 -11.72 -4.94 1.35
C SER A 122 -10.69 -4.55 2.39
N GLY A 123 -10.64 -5.28 3.50
CA GLY A 123 -9.62 -5.10 4.51
C GLY A 123 -10.12 -5.46 5.89
N ASN A 124 -9.24 -5.30 6.87
CA ASN A 124 -9.56 -5.58 8.26
C ASN A 124 -8.92 -4.54 9.18
N TYR A 125 -9.50 -4.38 10.35
CA TYR A 125 -8.96 -3.55 11.42
C TYR A 125 -9.17 -4.20 12.77
N ARG A 126 -8.41 -3.75 13.76
CA ARG A 126 -8.54 -4.12 15.17
C ARG A 126 -8.36 -2.89 16.04
N ASN A 127 -8.91 -2.98 17.24
CA ASN A 127 -8.89 -1.90 18.20
C ASN A 127 -8.28 -2.39 19.50
N TYR A 128 -7.63 -1.48 20.23
CA TYR A 128 -7.15 -1.70 21.58
C TYR A 128 -7.56 -0.52 22.43
N SER A 129 -8.11 -0.78 23.62
CA SER A 129 -8.36 0.24 24.62
C SER A 129 -7.80 -0.19 25.97
N SER A 130 -7.10 0.71 26.65
CA SER A 130 -6.56 0.47 27.99
C SER A 130 -7.64 0.45 29.07
N CYS A 131 -8.75 1.17 28.85
CA CYS A 131 -9.85 1.28 29.81
C CYS A 131 -11.00 0.29 29.53
N ASN A 132 -11.03 -0.33 28.36
CA ASN A 132 -11.98 -1.39 28.05
C ASN A 132 -11.29 -2.48 27.22
N SER A 133 -10.87 -3.55 27.90
CA SER A 133 -10.18 -4.67 27.24
C SER A 133 -11.11 -5.62 26.47
N THR A 134 -12.42 -5.46 26.59
CA THR A 134 -13.39 -6.37 25.98
C THR A 134 -13.30 -6.31 24.46
N GLY A 135 -12.82 -7.39 23.85
CA GLY A 135 -12.68 -7.48 22.40
C GLY A 135 -11.46 -6.75 21.82
N ASN A 136 -10.51 -6.34 22.66
CA ASN A 136 -9.21 -5.85 22.20
C ASN A 136 -8.55 -6.87 21.26
N GLY A 137 -7.92 -6.37 20.21
CA GLY A 137 -7.19 -7.17 19.23
C GLY A 137 -8.05 -8.06 18.33
N LYS A 138 -9.37 -8.17 18.55
CA LYS A 138 -10.25 -8.91 17.65
C LYS A 138 -10.29 -8.23 16.28
N THR A 139 -9.90 -8.99 15.27
CA THR A 139 -9.98 -8.58 13.87
C THR A 139 -11.45 -8.40 13.47
N LYS A 140 -11.75 -7.25 12.87
CA LYS A 140 -13.03 -6.90 12.27
C LYS A 140 -12.81 -6.65 10.79
N THR A 141 -13.67 -7.24 9.96
CA THR A 141 -13.71 -6.95 8.52
C THR A 141 -14.49 -5.67 8.28
N TYR A 142 -14.03 -4.87 7.32
CA TYR A 142 -14.77 -3.67 6.91
C TYR A 142 -16.14 -4.02 6.34
N GLY A 143 -17.16 -3.30 6.77
CA GLY A 143 -18.48 -3.34 6.18
C GLY A 143 -18.51 -2.64 4.82
N LYS A 144 -19.54 -2.92 4.01
CA LYS A 144 -19.74 -2.25 2.71
C LYS A 144 -19.83 -0.73 2.82
N ASP A 145 -20.25 -0.22 3.98
CA ASP A 145 -20.40 1.21 4.23
C ASP A 145 -19.08 1.92 4.50
N GLU A 146 -18.00 1.17 4.73
CA GLU A 146 -16.65 1.66 5.01
C GLU A 146 -15.73 1.55 3.78
N LEU A 147 -16.29 1.15 2.62
CA LEU A 147 -15.60 0.79 1.39
C LEU A 147 -16.20 1.53 0.18
N TYR A 148 -15.53 1.48 -0.97
CA TYR A 148 -16.05 2.02 -2.23
C TYR A 148 -17.32 1.26 -2.65
N PRO A 149 -18.38 1.93 -3.16
CA PRO A 149 -18.43 3.33 -3.63
C PRO A 149 -18.71 4.39 -2.57
N LYS A 150 -19.00 4.02 -1.32
CA LYS A 150 -19.37 5.00 -0.28
C LYS A 150 -18.17 5.76 0.27
N VAL A 151 -17.01 5.11 0.32
CA VAL A 151 -15.76 5.69 0.80
C VAL A 151 -14.71 5.67 -0.30
N LYS A 152 -14.00 6.78 -0.47
CA LYS A 152 -12.79 6.91 -1.29
C LYS A 152 -11.85 7.93 -0.65
N THR A 153 -10.55 7.76 -0.83
CA THR A 153 -9.55 8.78 -0.50
C THR A 153 -9.25 9.60 -1.74
N SER A 154 -9.17 10.92 -1.62
CA SER A 154 -8.94 11.82 -2.76
C SER A 154 -8.07 13.00 -2.37
N TYR A 155 -6.89 13.09 -2.98
CA TYR A 155 -5.96 14.20 -2.82
C TYR A 155 -5.65 14.87 -4.16
N ASP A 156 -5.85 16.18 -4.20
CA ASP A 156 -5.44 17.04 -5.30
C ASP A 156 -4.23 17.88 -4.87
N GLY A 157 -3.44 18.37 -5.83
CA GLY A 157 -2.24 19.15 -5.53
C GLY A 157 -1.08 18.33 -4.93
N VAL A 158 -1.07 17.02 -5.15
CA VAL A 158 -0.01 16.11 -4.67
C VAL A 158 1.35 16.49 -5.25
N GLU A 159 2.35 16.70 -4.40
CA GLU A 159 3.71 17.04 -4.81
C GLU A 159 4.62 15.82 -4.81
N PHE A 160 4.91 15.25 -5.98
CA PHE A 160 5.90 14.17 -6.12
C PHE A 160 7.32 14.75 -6.21
N ARG A 161 8.13 14.55 -5.18
CA ARG A 161 9.50 15.06 -5.10
C ARG A 161 10.50 14.02 -5.58
N LYS A 162 11.36 14.44 -6.51
CA LYS A 162 12.39 13.61 -7.11
C LYS A 162 13.76 13.93 -6.54
N GLU A 163 14.55 12.88 -6.35
CA GLU A 163 15.98 12.97 -6.07
C GLU A 163 16.70 12.04 -7.05
N ASN A 164 17.74 12.55 -7.73
CA ASN A 164 18.46 11.78 -8.75
C ASN A 164 17.53 11.16 -9.82
N GLY A 165 16.48 11.89 -10.21
CA GLY A 165 15.52 11.48 -11.24
C GLY A 165 14.45 10.48 -10.80
N LYS A 166 14.45 10.01 -9.55
CA LYS A 166 13.46 9.06 -9.01
C LYS A 166 12.59 9.73 -7.95
N ILE A 167 11.30 9.42 -7.91
CA ILE A 167 10.44 9.88 -6.81
C ILE A 167 10.92 9.24 -5.48
N LYS A 168 11.16 10.10 -4.48
CA LYS A 168 11.63 9.72 -3.14
C LYS A 168 10.65 10.04 -2.03
N SER A 169 9.85 11.07 -2.23
CA SER A 169 8.77 11.46 -1.33
C SER A 169 7.60 12.05 -2.11
N TRP A 170 6.42 12.01 -1.51
CA TRP A 170 5.25 12.72 -2.03
C TRP A 170 4.46 13.35 -0.90
N HIS A 171 4.01 14.59 -1.13
CA HIS A 171 3.52 15.49 -0.09
C HIS A 171 2.09 15.89 -0.43
N ILE A 172 1.22 15.89 0.57
CA ILE A 172 -0.15 16.39 0.49
C ILE A 172 -0.26 17.54 1.47
N HIS A 173 -0.57 18.73 0.97
CA HIS A 173 -0.80 19.92 1.79
C HIS A 173 -2.28 20.07 2.10
N PHE A 174 -2.60 20.40 3.35
CA PHE A 174 -3.97 20.67 3.80
C PHE A 174 -4.18 22.17 4.02
N ASP A 175 -5.45 22.59 3.97
CA ASP A 175 -5.83 24.00 4.10
C ASP A 175 -5.48 24.62 5.47
N ASP A 176 -5.30 23.78 6.50
CA ASP A 176 -4.88 24.20 7.84
C ASP A 176 -3.36 24.41 7.95
N GLY A 177 -2.63 24.26 6.85
CA GLY A 177 -1.18 24.39 6.77
C GLY A 177 -0.41 23.14 7.22
N SER A 178 -1.10 22.08 7.64
CA SER A 178 -0.46 20.79 7.89
C SER A 178 -0.19 20.04 6.58
N SER A 179 0.68 19.03 6.64
CA SER A 179 0.97 18.16 5.51
C SER A 179 1.03 16.69 5.90
N LEU A 180 0.78 15.83 4.92
CA LEU A 180 1.05 14.40 5.00
C LEU A 180 2.19 14.08 4.04
N ASP A 181 3.36 13.82 4.60
CA ASP A 181 4.59 13.61 3.87
C ASP A 181 4.92 12.13 3.84
N PHE A 182 4.77 11.51 2.67
CA PHE A 182 5.11 10.12 2.47
C PHE A 182 6.54 9.95 2.00
N GLU A 183 7.28 9.10 2.69
CA GLU A 183 8.64 8.70 2.32
C GLU A 183 8.67 7.24 1.87
N LYS A 184 9.53 6.95 0.90
CA LYS A 184 9.70 5.58 0.42
C LYS A 184 10.39 4.74 1.49
N THR A 185 9.78 3.61 1.84
CA THR A 185 10.28 2.71 2.88
C THR A 185 10.38 1.27 2.39
N GLN A 186 11.06 0.43 3.15
CA GLN A 186 11.05 -1.03 2.99
C GLN A 186 9.99 -1.71 3.89
N GLU A 187 9.24 -0.93 4.66
CA GLU A 187 8.25 -1.43 5.62
C GLU A 187 6.81 -1.41 5.11
N PRO A 188 5.94 -2.30 5.61
CA PRO A 188 6.25 -3.40 6.53
C PRO A 188 7.04 -4.52 5.84
N LYS A 189 8.11 -4.98 6.48
CA LYS A 189 8.72 -6.28 6.11
C LYS A 189 7.80 -7.38 6.64
N LYS A 190 7.41 -8.30 5.76
CA LYS A 190 6.75 -9.55 6.18
C LYS A 190 7.72 -10.43 6.95
#